data_AF-A0A8J4B6J9-F1
#
_entry.id   AF-A0A8J4B6J9-F1
#
_cell.length_a   1.000
_cell.length_b   1.000
_cell.length_c   1.000
_cell.angle_alpha   90.00
_cell.angle_beta   90.00
_cell.angle_gamma   90.00
#
_symmetry.space_group_name_H-M   'P 1'
#
loop_
_entity.id
_entity.type
_entity.pdbx_description
1 polymer ?
#
loop_
_entity_poly.entity_id
_entity_poly.type
_entity_poly.pdbx_seq_one_letter_code
_entity_poly.pdbx_strand_id
1 'polypeptide(L)'
;MFELEICQDRQRMAFHPPGHIDKGVLDVEGMARLNCDVLKGGLLGVPVSLNGSARFPAILDLGANFSILNWPAAELAGVRRVSEADGSASSVQEVSNADGQRSNRIRRGLLDVVLGDEGSPYVPNRAMALMVRDIPSIAALGFGDAPVMVLGYDLLSADRLVLDLRNQRIFVK
;
A
#
# COMPACT_ATOMS: atom_id res chain seq x y z
N MET A 1 8.65 21.14 -8.12
CA MET A 1 8.52 19.69 -7.88
C MET A 1 9.87 19.19 -7.35
N PHE A 2 9.86 18.29 -6.37
CA PHE A 2 11.05 17.81 -5.67
C PHE A 2 11.09 16.28 -5.67
N GLU A 3 12.26 15.73 -5.38
CA GLU A 3 12.43 14.32 -5.02
C GLU A 3 12.44 14.22 -3.49
N LEU A 4 11.69 13.27 -2.92
CA LEU A 4 11.62 13.07 -1.47
C LEU A 4 12.39 11.80 -1.11
N GLU A 5 13.31 11.88 -0.17
CA GLU A 5 13.98 10.73 0.43
C GLU A 5 13.55 10.60 1.89
N ILE A 6 13.06 9.42 2.26
CA ILE A 6 12.78 9.03 3.63
C ILE A 6 13.72 7.89 3.99
N CYS A 7 14.56 8.10 5.00
CA CYS A 7 15.52 7.13 5.52
C CYS A 7 15.16 6.82 6.95
N GLN A 8 14.60 5.63 7.18
CA GLN A 8 14.11 5.26 8.50
C GLN A 8 15.26 4.92 9.45
N ASP A 9 16.30 4.26 8.94
CA ASP A 9 17.55 3.93 9.64
C ASP A 9 18.23 5.17 10.25
N ARG A 10 18.14 6.29 9.53
CA ARG A 10 18.75 7.59 9.90
C ARG A 10 17.75 8.58 10.46
N GLN A 11 16.48 8.19 10.64
CA GLN A 11 15.37 9.06 11.06
C GLN A 11 15.35 10.39 10.30
N ARG A 12 15.55 10.35 8.98
CA ARG A 12 15.74 11.53 8.15
C ARG A 12 14.70 11.58 7.04
N MET A 13 14.13 12.76 6.85
CA MET A 13 13.42 13.13 5.63
C MET A 13 14.21 14.25 4.92
N ALA A 14 14.48 14.10 3.63
CA ALA A 14 15.23 15.06 2.84
C ALA A 14 14.52 15.36 1.52
N PHE A 15 14.47 16.64 1.17
CA PHE A 15 13.95 17.12 -0.11
C PHE A 15 15.13 17.42 -1.02
N HIS A 16 15.12 16.82 -2.20
CA HIS A 16 16.17 17.01 -3.21
C HIS A 16 15.61 17.79 -4.40
N PRO A 17 16.42 18.65 -5.04
CA PRO A 17 16.07 19.26 -6.31
C PRO A 17 15.72 18.20 -7.37
N PRO A 18 14.82 18.50 -8.31
CA PRO A 18 14.40 17.54 -9.33
C PRO A 18 15.57 17.14 -10.25
N GLY A 19 15.64 15.86 -10.59
CA GLY A 19 16.67 15.26 -11.44
C GLY A 19 17.93 14.86 -10.69
N HIS A 20 17.94 14.86 -9.35
CA HIS A 20 19.08 14.38 -8.56
C HIS A 20 19.25 12.87 -8.70
N ILE A 21 18.15 12.11 -8.81
CA ILE A 21 18.17 10.68 -9.14
C ILE A 21 18.86 10.45 -10.49
N ASP A 22 18.39 11.13 -11.56
CA ASP A 22 18.89 10.91 -12.92
C ASP A 22 20.36 11.35 -13.09
N LYS A 23 20.82 12.31 -12.29
CA LYS A 23 22.22 12.76 -12.25
C LYS A 23 23.11 11.89 -11.35
N GLY A 24 22.56 10.90 -10.65
CA GLY A 24 23.27 10.06 -9.68
C GLY A 24 23.69 10.81 -8.40
N VAL A 25 23.14 12.00 -8.15
CA VAL A 25 23.39 12.75 -6.89
C VAL A 25 22.59 12.12 -5.74
N LEU A 26 21.36 11.72 -6.02
CA LEU A 26 20.57 10.89 -5.12
C LEU A 26 20.69 9.43 -5.57
N ASP A 27 21.56 8.70 -4.88
CA ASP A 27 21.79 7.29 -5.17
C ASP A 27 20.53 6.46 -4.90
N VAL A 28 20.12 5.64 -5.86
CA VAL A 28 19.02 4.67 -5.77
C VAL A 28 19.45 3.28 -6.25
N GLU A 29 20.75 3.05 -6.39
CA GLU A 29 21.29 1.77 -6.82
C GLU A 29 20.91 0.65 -5.84
N GLY A 30 20.53 -0.50 -6.38
CA GLY A 30 20.06 -1.64 -5.58
C GLY A 30 18.67 -1.48 -4.95
N MET A 31 17.97 -0.36 -5.19
CA MET A 31 16.57 -0.20 -4.78
C MET A 31 15.64 -0.72 -5.89
N ALA A 32 14.52 -1.33 -5.51
CA ALA A 32 13.49 -1.71 -6.46
C ALA A 32 12.74 -0.47 -6.94
N ARG A 33 12.66 -0.30 -8.26
CA ARG A 33 11.90 0.78 -8.90
C ARG A 33 10.48 0.31 -9.18
N LEU A 34 9.49 1.03 -8.68
CA LEU A 34 8.08 0.83 -8.99
C LEU A 34 7.58 2.04 -9.76
N ASN A 35 6.96 1.80 -10.92
CA ASN A 35 6.24 2.85 -11.63
C ASN A 35 4.90 3.10 -10.95
N CYS A 36 4.46 4.34 -10.94
CA CYS A 36 3.17 4.74 -10.42
C CYS A 36 2.24 5.17 -11.56
N ASP A 37 1.00 4.74 -11.48
CA ASP A 37 -0.09 5.26 -12.27
C ASP A 37 -0.69 6.49 -11.60
N VAL A 38 -1.15 7.45 -12.41
CA VAL A 38 -2.02 8.53 -11.93
C VAL A 38 -3.46 8.04 -11.96
N LEU A 39 -4.01 7.85 -10.78
CA LEU A 39 -5.37 7.39 -10.56
C LEU A 39 -6.36 8.57 -10.51
N LYS A 40 -7.66 8.25 -10.40
CA LYS A 40 -8.72 9.24 -10.19
C LYS A 40 -8.38 10.18 -9.03
N GLY A 41 -8.64 11.47 -9.22
CA GLY A 41 -8.32 12.50 -8.22
C GLY A 41 -6.85 12.89 -8.15
N GLY A 42 -6.00 12.43 -9.08
CA GLY A 42 -4.57 12.76 -9.12
C GLY A 42 -3.73 11.98 -8.11
N LEU A 43 -4.31 10.95 -7.49
CA LEU A 43 -3.59 10.06 -6.58
C LEU A 43 -2.57 9.22 -7.34
N LEU A 44 -1.42 8.97 -6.73
CA LEU A 44 -0.45 8.01 -7.26
C LEU A 44 -0.80 6.62 -6.75
N GLY A 45 -0.76 5.64 -7.63
CA GLY A 45 -0.93 4.24 -7.25
C GLY A 45 0.14 3.36 -7.87
N VAL A 46 0.49 2.28 -7.18
CA VAL A 46 1.32 1.19 -7.73
C VAL A 46 0.44 -0.04 -7.91
N PRO A 47 0.63 -0.84 -8.97
CA PRO A 47 -0.04 -2.12 -9.08
C PRO A 47 0.36 -3.04 -7.91
N VAL A 48 -0.63 -3.73 -7.34
CA VAL A 48 -0.42 -4.73 -6.29
C VAL A 48 -1.14 -6.03 -6.65
N SER A 49 -0.52 -7.16 -6.35
CA SER A 49 -1.14 -8.49 -6.31
C SER A 49 -1.05 -9.01 -4.88
N LEU A 50 -2.12 -9.68 -4.43
CA LEU A 50 -2.20 -10.32 -3.12
C LEU A 50 -2.51 -11.80 -3.28
N ASN A 51 -1.71 -12.68 -2.68
CA ASN A 51 -1.88 -14.14 -2.80
C ASN A 51 -1.96 -14.63 -4.26
N GLY A 52 -1.19 -14.01 -5.15
CA GLY A 52 -1.19 -14.33 -6.59
C GLY A 52 -2.44 -13.90 -7.35
N SER A 53 -3.27 -13.02 -6.78
CA SER A 53 -4.45 -12.49 -7.45
C SER A 53 -4.13 -11.60 -8.65
N ALA A 54 -5.15 -11.29 -9.46
CA ALA A 54 -5.03 -10.26 -10.49
C ALA A 54 -4.60 -8.91 -9.89
N ARG A 55 -3.75 -8.17 -10.60
CA ARG A 55 -3.24 -6.88 -10.12
C ARG A 55 -4.35 -5.83 -10.02
N PHE A 56 -4.32 -5.04 -8.95
CA PHE A 56 -5.21 -3.91 -8.74
C PHE A 56 -4.45 -2.70 -8.15
N PRO A 57 -5.03 -1.50 -8.12
CA PRO A 57 -4.30 -0.31 -7.66
C PRO A 57 -4.09 -0.29 -6.13
N ALA A 58 -2.87 0.02 -5.70
CA ALA A 58 -2.53 0.41 -4.35
C ALA A 58 -2.17 1.91 -4.31
N ILE A 59 -3.05 2.73 -3.75
CA ILE A 59 -2.91 4.18 -3.61
C ILE A 59 -1.81 4.49 -2.59
N LEU A 60 -0.81 5.28 -2.98
CA LEU A 60 0.25 5.76 -2.10
C LEU A 60 -0.31 6.76 -1.07
N ASP A 61 -0.23 6.45 0.22
CA ASP A 61 -0.65 7.34 1.30
C ASP A 61 0.38 7.34 2.44
N LEU A 62 1.31 8.30 2.41
CA LEU A 62 2.30 8.51 3.46
C LEU A 62 1.69 8.97 4.80
N GLY A 63 0.43 9.41 4.82
CA GLY A 63 -0.28 9.79 6.05
C GLY A 63 -0.95 8.60 6.74
N ALA A 64 -1.09 7.46 6.07
CA ALA A 64 -1.66 6.25 6.64
C ALA A 64 -0.60 5.43 7.37
N ASN A 65 -0.77 5.19 8.67
CA ASN A 65 0.16 4.35 9.45
C ASN A 65 0.14 2.87 9.05
N PHE A 66 -0.98 2.41 8.50
CA PHE A 66 -1.21 1.01 8.15
C PHE A 66 -1.82 0.92 6.76
N SER A 67 -1.47 -0.15 6.04
CA SER A 67 -2.02 -0.46 4.74
C SER A 67 -3.40 -1.09 4.89
N ILE A 68 -4.35 -0.64 4.07
CA ILE A 68 -5.77 -0.98 4.18
C ILE A 68 -6.30 -1.47 2.84
N LEU A 69 -7.01 -2.59 2.85
CA LEU A 69 -7.74 -3.15 1.71
C LEU A 69 -9.22 -2.83 1.86
N ASN A 70 -9.90 -2.48 0.76
CA ASN A 70 -11.34 -2.59 0.74
C ASN A 70 -11.78 -4.06 0.63
N TRP A 71 -13.05 -4.34 0.88
CA TRP A 71 -13.55 -5.73 0.81
C TRP A 71 -13.39 -6.37 -0.58
N PRO A 72 -13.67 -5.68 -1.71
CA PRO A 72 -13.38 -6.23 -3.04
C PRO A 72 -11.93 -6.71 -3.21
N ALA A 73 -10.94 -5.97 -2.72
CA ALA A 73 -9.53 -6.40 -2.76
C ALA A 73 -9.24 -7.60 -1.85
N ALA A 74 -9.84 -7.64 -0.67
CA ALA A 74 -9.69 -8.77 0.25
C ALA A 74 -10.30 -10.06 -0.34
N GLU A 75 -11.50 -9.97 -0.93
CA GLU A 75 -12.18 -11.09 -1.59
C GLU A 75 -11.39 -11.59 -2.81
N LEU A 76 -10.83 -10.67 -3.60
CA LEU A 76 -9.92 -10.99 -4.70
C LEU A 76 -8.66 -11.74 -4.22
N ALA A 77 -8.18 -11.47 -3.01
CA ALA A 77 -7.07 -12.16 -2.36
C ALA A 77 -7.47 -13.48 -1.66
N GLY A 78 -8.73 -13.92 -1.81
CA GLY A 78 -9.26 -15.13 -1.18
C GLY A 78 -9.71 -14.96 0.28
N VAL A 79 -9.71 -13.74 0.82
CA VAL A 79 -10.17 -13.45 2.18
C VAL A 79 -11.69 -13.33 2.20
N ARG A 80 -12.35 -14.24 2.92
CA ARG A 80 -13.82 -14.22 3.06
C ARG A 80 -14.27 -13.41 4.26
N ARG A 81 -15.43 -12.76 4.15
CA ARG A 81 -16.18 -12.27 5.31
C ARG A 81 -16.62 -13.48 6.12
N VAL A 82 -16.19 -13.61 7.38
CA VAL A 82 -16.78 -14.61 8.28
C VAL A 82 -18.12 -14.07 8.74
N SER A 83 -19.19 -14.78 8.38
CA SER A 83 -20.50 -14.64 8.99
C SER A 83 -20.41 -15.04 10.47
N GLU A 84 -21.14 -14.35 11.35
CA GLU A 84 -21.18 -14.66 12.80
C GLU A 84 -21.55 -16.13 13.11
N ALA A 85 -22.09 -16.87 12.13
CA ALA A 85 -22.47 -18.28 12.25
C ALA A 85 -21.30 -19.27 12.13
N ASP A 86 -20.17 -18.89 11.52
CA ASP A 86 -19.06 -19.80 11.27
C ASP A 86 -17.92 -19.56 12.27
N GLY A 87 -17.94 -20.31 13.37
CA GLY A 87 -16.91 -20.33 14.42
C GLY A 87 -15.54 -20.88 13.99
N SER A 88 -15.15 -20.70 12.72
CA SER A 88 -13.86 -21.15 12.21
C SER A 88 -12.78 -20.11 12.49
N ALA A 89 -11.90 -20.46 13.42
CA ALA A 89 -10.73 -19.70 13.82
C ALA A 89 -9.70 -19.65 12.68
N SER A 90 -9.84 -18.69 11.76
CA SER A 90 -8.68 -18.08 11.13
C SER A 90 -8.08 -17.09 12.12
N SER A 91 -6.76 -16.86 12.10
CA SER A 91 -5.95 -16.04 13.01
C SER A 91 -6.25 -14.53 12.98
N VAL A 92 -7.54 -14.20 12.99
CA VAL A 92 -8.15 -12.91 12.77
C VAL A 92 -8.46 -12.29 14.13
N GLN A 93 -7.74 -11.22 14.46
CA GLN A 93 -8.06 -10.41 15.64
C GLN A 93 -9.04 -9.31 15.24
N GLU A 94 -10.30 -9.44 15.67
CA GLU A 94 -11.30 -8.38 15.50
C GLU A 94 -10.96 -7.19 16.41
N VAL A 95 -10.93 -5.98 15.85
CA VAL A 95 -10.76 -4.73 16.60
C VAL A 95 -12.04 -3.91 16.45
N SER A 96 -12.71 -3.62 17.56
CA SER A 96 -13.90 -2.77 17.61
C SER A 96 -13.49 -1.31 17.76
N ASN A 97 -14.12 -0.40 17.00
CA ASN A 97 -13.98 1.04 17.22
C ASN A 97 -14.82 1.46 18.44
N ALA A 98 -14.38 2.50 19.15
CA ALA A 98 -15.00 2.99 20.39
C ALA A 98 -16.43 3.55 20.23
N ASP A 99 -16.91 3.75 19.00
CA ASP A 99 -18.08 4.60 18.73
C ASP A 99 -19.40 3.80 18.52
N GLY A 100 -19.41 2.49 18.80
CA GLY A 100 -20.65 1.68 18.83
C GLY A 100 -21.41 1.54 17.50
N GLN A 101 -20.92 2.12 16.40
CA GLN A 101 -21.46 1.95 15.06
C GLN A 101 -21.04 0.59 14.48
N ARG A 102 -21.96 -0.05 13.74
CA ARG A 102 -21.86 -1.44 13.25
C ARG A 102 -20.52 -1.72 12.55
N SER A 103 -19.71 -2.47 13.27
CA SER A 103 -18.49 -3.21 12.96
C SER A 103 -17.91 -3.06 11.55
N ASN A 104 -16.99 -2.11 11.41
CA ASN A 104 -15.99 -2.18 10.35
C ASN A 104 -14.96 -3.24 10.76
N ARG A 105 -15.21 -4.51 10.42
CA ARG A 105 -14.43 -5.66 10.86
C ARG A 105 -13.00 -5.58 10.33
N ILE A 106 -12.09 -5.12 11.18
CA ILE A 106 -10.65 -5.15 10.91
C ILE A 106 -10.20 -6.61 10.92
N ARG A 107 -9.82 -7.12 9.76
CA ARG A 107 -9.05 -8.38 9.66
C ARG A 107 -7.60 -8.02 9.50
N ARG A 108 -6.74 -8.65 10.33
CA ARG A 108 -5.29 -8.71 10.12
C ARG A 108 -4.96 -10.10 9.60
N GLY A 109 -4.29 -10.17 8.46
CA GLY A 109 -3.80 -11.41 7.88
C GLY A 109 -2.44 -11.20 7.26
N LEU A 110 -1.62 -12.24 7.24
CA LEU A 110 -0.41 -12.28 6.42
C LEU A 110 -0.85 -12.66 5.01
N LEU A 111 -0.73 -11.72 4.09
CA LEU A 111 -0.96 -11.97 2.66
C LEU A 111 0.38 -11.88 1.93
N ASP A 112 0.55 -12.69 0.90
CA ASP A 112 1.70 -12.58 0.00
C ASP A 112 1.50 -11.33 -0.85
N VAL A 113 2.32 -10.30 -0.62
CA VAL A 113 2.22 -9.00 -1.31
C VAL A 113 3.25 -8.91 -2.42
N VAL A 114 2.81 -8.55 -3.62
CA VAL A 114 3.70 -8.24 -4.75
C VAL A 114 3.32 -6.88 -5.33
N LEU A 115 4.23 -5.91 -5.24
CA LEU A 115 4.06 -4.57 -5.82
C LEU A 115 4.71 -4.46 -7.20
N GLY A 116 4.33 -3.43 -7.96
CA GLY A 116 4.89 -3.09 -9.26
C GLY A 116 4.27 -3.89 -10.41
N ASP A 117 4.79 -3.70 -11.61
CA ASP A 117 4.33 -4.41 -12.81
C ASP A 117 4.90 -5.83 -12.88
N GLU A 118 4.39 -6.68 -13.78
CA GLU A 118 4.96 -8.01 -14.04
C GLU A 118 6.43 -7.96 -14.48
N GLY A 119 6.85 -6.89 -15.17
CA GLY A 119 8.23 -6.71 -15.62
C GLY A 119 9.19 -6.24 -14.52
N SER A 120 8.68 -5.74 -13.38
CA SER A 120 9.51 -5.26 -12.27
C SER A 120 8.77 -5.45 -10.93
N PRO A 121 8.54 -6.71 -10.52
CA PRO A 121 7.85 -7.00 -9.29
C PRO A 121 8.76 -6.73 -8.09
N TYR A 122 8.18 -6.20 -7.01
CA TYR A 122 8.82 -6.09 -5.71
C TYR A 122 8.03 -6.88 -4.68
N VAL A 123 8.72 -7.78 -3.98
CA VAL A 123 8.18 -8.53 -2.85
C VAL A 123 8.78 -7.92 -1.59
N PRO A 124 7.96 -7.30 -0.71
CA PRO A 124 8.43 -6.82 0.57
C PRO A 124 9.12 -7.93 1.36
N ASN A 125 10.26 -7.64 1.97
CA ASN A 125 11.06 -8.61 2.72
C ASN A 125 10.48 -8.98 4.10
N ARG A 126 9.31 -8.45 4.45
CA ARG A 126 8.62 -8.67 5.72
C ARG A 126 7.17 -9.07 5.49
N ALA A 127 6.69 -9.97 6.34
CA ALA A 127 5.29 -10.35 6.33
C ALA A 127 4.42 -9.14 6.72
N MET A 128 3.40 -8.86 5.93
CA MET A 128 2.57 -7.68 6.09
C MET A 128 1.23 -8.01 6.75
N ALA A 129 0.95 -7.34 7.87
CA ALA A 129 -0.37 -7.39 8.50
C ALA A 129 -1.27 -6.32 7.89
N LEU A 130 -1.99 -6.67 6.82
CA LEU A 130 -2.90 -5.74 6.16
C LEU A 130 -4.23 -5.65 6.92
N MET A 131 -4.83 -4.46 6.95
CA MET A 131 -6.17 -4.25 7.52
C MET A 131 -7.22 -4.33 6.41
N VAL A 132 -8.35 -4.98 6.66
CA VAL A 132 -9.51 -4.95 5.73
C VAL A 132 -10.58 -4.01 6.26
N ARG A 133 -10.97 -3.02 5.46
CA ARG A 133 -12.01 -2.03 5.75
C ARG A 133 -12.37 -1.22 4.52
N ASP A 134 -13.67 -0.95 4.33
CA ASP A 134 -14.11 0.08 3.38
C ASP A 134 -13.86 1.48 3.96
N ILE A 135 -13.17 2.33 3.19
CA ILE A 135 -12.85 3.72 3.57
C ILE A 135 -13.77 4.66 2.77
N PRO A 136 -14.66 5.44 3.43
CA PRO A 136 -15.61 6.31 2.74
C PRO A 136 -14.96 7.31 1.78
N SER A 137 -13.80 7.88 2.13
CA SER A 137 -13.08 8.82 1.26
C SER A 137 -12.56 8.17 -0.03
N ILE A 138 -12.10 6.92 0.03
CA ILE A 138 -11.65 6.16 -1.15
C ILE A 138 -12.85 5.77 -2.03
N ALA A 139 -13.98 5.40 -1.41
CA ALA A 139 -15.22 5.15 -2.13
C ALA A 139 -15.70 6.40 -2.89
N ALA A 140 -15.65 7.57 -2.25
CA ALA A 140 -16.02 8.86 -2.87
C ALA A 140 -15.12 9.23 -4.07
N LEU A 141 -13.90 8.71 -4.14
CA LEU A 141 -12.99 8.86 -5.28
C LEU A 141 -13.25 7.88 -6.43
N GLY A 142 -14.29 7.05 -6.30
CA GLY A 142 -14.75 6.14 -7.35
C GLY A 142 -14.16 4.73 -7.27
N PHE A 143 -13.69 4.31 -6.10
CA PHE A 143 -13.18 2.96 -5.83
C PHE A 143 -14.09 2.14 -4.89
N GLY A 144 -15.36 2.53 -4.73
CA GLY A 144 -16.29 1.86 -3.82
C GLY A 144 -16.51 0.37 -4.15
N ASP A 145 -16.65 0.05 -5.43
CA ASP A 145 -17.00 -1.29 -5.90
C ASP A 145 -15.83 -2.05 -6.54
N ALA A 146 -14.67 -1.40 -6.72
CA ALA A 146 -13.49 -1.98 -7.37
C ALA A 146 -12.40 -2.31 -6.34
N PRO A 147 -11.62 -3.39 -6.50
CA PRO A 147 -10.48 -3.69 -5.65
C PRO A 147 -9.50 -2.51 -5.54
N VAL A 148 -9.22 -2.07 -4.32
CA VAL A 148 -8.22 -1.03 -4.04
C VAL A 148 -7.55 -1.25 -2.69
N MET A 149 -6.27 -0.90 -2.64
CA MET A 149 -5.47 -0.84 -1.42
C MET A 149 -5.07 0.61 -1.16
N VAL A 150 -5.06 1.03 0.09
CA VAL A 150 -4.27 2.15 0.57
C VAL A 150 -2.94 1.59 1.04
N LEU A 151 -1.86 2.05 0.41
CA LEU A 151 -0.49 1.70 0.69
C LEU A 151 0.07 2.68 1.72
N GLY A 152 0.10 2.24 2.97
CA GLY A 152 0.52 3.05 4.11
C GLY A 152 2.02 3.00 4.36
N TYR A 153 2.42 3.79 5.37
CA TYR A 153 3.79 3.85 5.87
C TYR A 153 4.28 2.50 6.37
N ASP A 154 3.44 1.61 6.91
CA ASP A 154 3.83 0.25 7.29
C ASP A 154 4.41 -0.61 6.16
N LEU A 155 4.14 -0.32 4.89
CA LEU A 155 4.84 -0.93 3.75
C LEU A 155 6.00 -0.04 3.33
N LEU A 156 5.74 1.26 3.20
CA LEU A 156 6.68 2.25 2.67
C LEU A 156 7.86 2.53 3.61
N SER A 157 7.78 2.11 4.87
CA SER A 157 8.87 2.11 5.85
C SER A 157 9.84 0.94 5.60
N ALA A 158 10.08 0.65 4.33
CA ALA A 158 11.35 0.10 3.89
C ALA A 158 12.50 0.92 4.50
N ASP A 159 13.69 0.33 4.65
CA ASP A 159 14.85 1.02 5.25
C ASP A 159 15.07 2.42 4.63
N ARG A 160 14.78 2.51 3.32
CA ARG A 160 14.83 3.72 2.53
C ARG A 160 13.74 3.75 1.46
N LEU A 161 13.08 4.90 1.35
CA LEU A 161 12.09 5.22 0.31
C LEU A 161 12.55 6.49 -0.42
N VAL A 162 12.51 6.46 -1.75
CA VAL A 162 12.69 7.66 -2.58
C VAL A 162 11.48 7.85 -3.48
N LEU A 163 10.85 9.00 -3.43
CA LEU A 163 9.75 9.40 -4.30
C LEU A 163 10.26 10.36 -5.37
N ASP A 164 10.11 9.95 -6.63
CA ASP A 164 10.24 10.84 -7.78
C ASP A 164 8.85 11.17 -8.31
N LEU A 165 8.27 12.21 -7.72
CA LEU A 165 6.92 12.66 -8.05
C LEU A 165 6.83 13.25 -9.47
N ARG A 166 7.97 13.62 -10.07
CA ARG A 166 8.01 14.15 -11.45
C ARG A 166 7.84 13.06 -12.46
N ASN A 167 8.55 11.96 -12.27
CA ASN A 167 8.54 10.84 -13.20
C ASN A 167 7.61 9.72 -12.73
N GLN A 168 6.77 9.96 -11.71
CA GLN A 168 5.77 9.03 -11.20
C GLN A 168 6.37 7.66 -10.89
N ARG A 169 7.48 7.67 -10.14
CA ARG A 169 8.15 6.43 -9.73
C ARG A 169 8.57 6.51 -8.28
N ILE A 170 8.58 5.36 -7.63
CA ILE A 170 9.09 5.21 -6.27
C ILE A 170 10.21 4.18 -6.27
N PHE A 171 11.19 4.39 -5.40
CA PHE A 171 12.26 3.44 -5.15
C PHE A 171 12.14 2.97 -3.71
N VAL A 172 12.10 1.65 -3.53
CA VAL A 172 11.96 1.00 -2.23
C VAL A 172 13.07 0.01 -2.01
N LYS A 173 13.50 -0.15 -0.76
CA LYS A 173 14.52 -1.13 -0.37
C LYS A 173 13.93 -2.15 0.59
#